data_AF-A0A1V6EBV5-F1
#
_entry.id   AF-A0A1V6EBV5-F1
#
_cell.length_a   1.000
_cell.length_b   1.000
_cell.length_c   1.000
_cell.angle_alpha   90.00
_cell.angle_beta   90.00
_cell.angle_gamma   90.00
#
_symmetry.space_group_name_H-M   'P 1'
#
loop_
_entity.id
_entity.type
_entity.pdbx_description
1 polymer ?
#
loop_
_entity_poly.entity_id
_entity_poly.type
_entity_poly.pdbx_seq_one_letter_code
_entity_poly.pdbx_strand_id
1 'polypeptide(L)'
;MPTAKTIEYKGFQIRYRIGIIKQHDMEAGKYAASEFSIGYCKNELYTEQQYILEQQLFDTEAEAEAAIVQQAKQIIEEQCL
;
A
#
# COMPACT_ATOMS: atom_id res chain seq x y z
N MET A 1 -8.31 -11.04 9.05
CA MET A 1 -7.05 -10.26 9.21
C MET A 1 -6.64 -9.82 7.81
N PRO A 2 -6.33 -8.53 7.56
CA PRO A 2 -5.85 -8.10 6.25
C PRO A 2 -4.51 -8.76 5.95
N THR A 3 -4.41 -9.51 4.86
CA THR A 3 -3.18 -10.18 4.45
C THR A 3 -2.20 -9.12 3.94
N ALA A 4 -1.04 -9.01 4.58
CA ALA A 4 0.01 -8.14 4.07
C ALA A 4 0.54 -8.72 2.75
N LYS A 5 0.43 -7.95 1.67
CA LYS A 5 1.03 -8.27 0.37
C LYS A 5 2.37 -7.56 0.26
N THR A 6 3.33 -8.17 -0.43
CA THR A 6 4.64 -7.58 -0.71
C THR A 6 4.91 -7.69 -2.20
N ILE A 7 5.36 -6.60 -2.81
CA ILE A 7 5.82 -6.56 -4.21
C ILE A 7 7.23 -5.96 -4.27
N GLU A 8 7.99 -6.31 -5.30
CA GLU A 8 9.31 -5.74 -5.53
C GLU A 8 9.26 -4.72 -6.68
N TYR A 9 9.91 -3.57 -6.50
CA TYR A 9 10.04 -2.54 -7.52
C TYR A 9 11.42 -1.90 -7.46
N LYS A 10 12.22 -2.03 -8.53
CA LYS A 10 13.56 -1.39 -8.66
C LYS A 10 14.50 -1.66 -7.47
N GLY A 11 14.40 -2.84 -6.85
CA GLY A 11 15.19 -3.22 -5.66
C GLY A 11 14.61 -2.75 -4.31
N PHE A 12 13.44 -2.11 -4.31
CA PHE A 12 12.65 -1.77 -3.13
C PHE A 12 11.54 -2.80 -2.93
N GLN A 13 11.26 -3.18 -1.69
CA GLN A 13 10.13 -4.02 -1.30
C GLN A 13 8.98 -3.15 -0.79
N ILE A 14 7.85 -3.14 -1.51
CA ILE A 14 6.65 -2.41 -1.10
C ILE A 14 5.72 -3.41 -0.42
N ARG A 15 5.48 -3.23 0.88
CA ARG A 15 4.59 -4.06 1.68
C ARG A 15 3.33 -3.28 2.01
N TYR A 16 2.15 -3.81 1.75
CA TYR A 16 0.91 -3.08 1.97
C TYR A 16 -0.20 -3.96 2.51
N ARG A 17 -1.20 -3.31 3.13
CA ARG A 17 -2.39 -3.95 3.69
C ARG A 17 -3.63 -3.24 3.19
N ILE A 18 -4.56 -4.02 2.66
CA ILE A 18 -5.87 -3.53 2.23
C ILE A 18 -6.89 -4.03 3.25
N GLY A 19 -7.54 -3.10 3.95
CA GLY A 19 -8.64 -3.39 4.85
C GLY A 19 -9.97 -3.41 4.08
N ILE A 20 -10.89 -4.27 4.47
CA ILE A 20 -12.28 -4.20 3.98
C ILE A 20 -13.06 -3.33 4.97
N ILE A 21 -13.58 -2.18 4.54
CA ILE A 21 -14.52 -1.40 5.34
C ILE A 21 -15.92 -1.90 4.99
N LYS A 22 -16.47 -2.74 5.86
CA LYS A 22 -17.91 -3.02 5.83
C LYS A 22 -18.62 -1.84 6.49
N GLN A 23 -19.10 -0.87 5.73
CA GLN A 23 -20.08 0.07 6.28
C GLN A 23 -21.35 -0.72 6.62
N HIS A 24 -21.75 -0.65 7.88
CA HIS A 24 -23.09 -1.01 8.33
C HIS A 24 -24.05 -0.03 7.62
N ASP A 25 -25.11 -0.53 6.99
CA ASP A 25 -26.10 0.21 6.20
C ASP A 25 -25.73 0.55 4.74
N MET A 26 -26.18 -0.38 3.87
CA MET A 26 -26.55 -0.22 2.45
C MET A 26 -25.45 0.13 1.42
N GLU A 27 -25.26 -0.81 0.48
CA GLU A 27 -24.47 -0.77 -0.77
C GLU A 27 -22.93 -0.99 -0.68
N ALA A 28 -22.53 -2.19 -1.13
CA ALA A 28 -21.19 -2.65 -1.55
C ALA A 28 -19.98 -2.37 -0.63
N GLY A 29 -19.32 -3.46 -0.19
CA GLY A 29 -18.13 -3.43 0.66
C GLY A 29 -16.94 -2.73 -0.01
N LYS A 30 -16.74 -1.46 0.33
CA LYS A 30 -15.60 -0.67 -0.12
C LYS A 30 -14.31 -1.15 0.54
N TYR A 31 -13.23 -1.17 -0.24
CA TYR A 31 -11.90 -1.51 0.20
C TYR A 31 -11.16 -0.23 0.58
N ALA A 32 -10.49 -0.24 1.74
CA ALA A 32 -9.67 0.86 2.19
C ALA A 32 -8.20 0.47 2.13
N ALA A 33 -7.45 1.27 1.37
CA ALA A 33 -6.01 1.32 1.45
C ALA A 33 -5.63 2.22 2.63
N SER A 34 -5.36 1.64 3.80
CA SER A 34 -5.09 2.44 5.02
C SER A 34 -3.60 2.68 5.24
N GLU A 35 -2.75 1.71 4.89
CA GLU A 35 -1.33 1.76 5.23
C GLU A 35 -0.49 0.89 4.29
N PHE A 36 0.70 1.38 3.97
CA PHE A 36 1.75 0.61 3.33
C PHE A 36 3.12 1.03 3.86
N SER A 37 4.12 0.19 3.69
CA SER A 37 5.51 0.48 3.97
C SER A 37 6.38 0.17 2.75
N ILE A 38 7.39 1.00 2.54
CA ILE A 38 8.41 0.82 1.51
C ILE A 38 9.71 0.49 2.24
N GLY A 39 10.21 -0.72 2.00
CA GLY A 39 11.47 -1.23 2.48
C GLY A 39 12.54 -1.23 1.41
N TYR A 40 13.79 -0.99 1.77
CA TYR A 40 14.95 -1.30 0.91
C TYR A 40 16.16 -1.72 1.73
N CYS A 41 16.99 -2.56 1.10
CA CYS A 41 18.27 -2.98 1.67
C CYS A 41 19.39 -2.11 1.09
N LYS A 42 20.14 -1.42 1.95
CA LYS A 42 21.37 -0.71 1.57
C LYS A 42 22.46 -1.04 2.58
N ASN A 43 23.59 -1.56 2.09
CA ASN A 43 24.74 -1.95 2.93
C ASN A 43 24.35 -2.85 4.11
N GLU A 44 23.60 -3.93 3.83
CA GLU A 44 23.12 -4.91 4.83
C GLU A 44 22.14 -4.35 5.88
N LEU A 45 21.75 -3.07 5.79
CA LEU A 45 20.72 -2.46 6.62
C LEU A 45 19.40 -2.40 5.85
N TYR A 46 18.35 -2.99 6.44
CA TYR A 46 16.98 -2.86 5.96
C TYR A 46 16.37 -1.58 6.54
N THR A 47 15.98 -0.65 5.66
CA THR A 47 15.28 0.58 6.01
C THR A 47 13.85 0.48 5.53
N GLU A 48 12.89 0.61 6.44
CA GLU A 48 11.46 0.62 6.11
C GLU A 48 10.84 1.96 6.48
N GLN A 49 10.14 2.56 5.53
CA GLN A 49 9.39 3.79 5.73
C GLN A 49 7.90 3.50 5.58
N GLN A 50 7.13 3.81 6.62
CA GLN A 50 5.68 3.61 6.64
C GLN A 50 4.95 4.86 6.14
N TYR A 51 3.91 4.63 5.35
CA TYR A 51 3.04 5.64 4.76
C TYR A 51 1.59 5.32 5.10
N ILE A 52 0.85 6.35 5.50
CA ILE A 52 -0.59 6.28 5.74
C ILE A 52 -1.25 6.99 4.57
N LEU A 53 -2.03 6.27 3.79
CA LEU A 53 -2.93 6.89 2.82
C LEU A 53 -4.11 7.45 3.60
N GLU A 54 -4.39 8.74 3.43
CA GLU A 54 -5.68 9.29 3.84
C GLU A 54 -6.76 8.39 3.23
N GLN A 55 -7.79 8.02 4.02
CA GLN A 55 -8.72 6.93 3.72
C GLN A 55 -9.35 7.08 2.31
N GLN A 56 -8.67 6.53 1.31
CA GLN A 56 -9.18 6.41 -0.03
C GLN A 56 -9.99 5.12 -0.09
N LEU A 57 -11.26 5.28 -0.43
CA LEU A 57 -12.21 4.20 -0.56
C LEU A 57 -12.27 3.77 -2.02
N PHE A 58 -12.09 2.49 -2.26
CA PHE A 58 -12.14 1.89 -3.58
C PHE A 58 -13.29 0.90 -3.66
N ASP A 59 -13.86 0.75 -4.86
CA ASP A 59 -14.96 -0.18 -5.10
C ASP A 59 -14.46 -1.63 -5.13
N THR A 60 -13.19 -1.85 -5.50
CA THR A 60 -12.57 -3.18 -5.55
C THR A 60 -11.22 -3.27 -4.84
N GLU A 61 -10.84 -4.48 -4.41
CA GLU A 61 -9.51 -4.74 -3.84
C GLU A 61 -8.39 -4.43 -4.84
N ALA A 62 -8.62 -4.73 -6.11
CA ALA A 62 -7.63 -4.52 -7.17
C ALA A 62 -7.34 -3.03 -7.40
N GLU A 63 -8.35 -2.17 -7.33
CA GLU A 63 -8.16 -0.72 -7.44
C GLU A 63 -7.43 -0.15 -6.24
N ALA A 64 -7.79 -0.58 -5.02
CA ALA A 64 -7.06 -0.21 -3.81
C ALA A 64 -5.59 -0.63 -3.88
N GLU A 65 -5.34 -1.85 -4.37
CA GLU A 65 -3.99 -2.37 -4.58
C GLU A 65 -3.23 -1.52 -5.61
N ALA A 66 -3.82 -1.29 -6.78
CA ALA A 66 -3.18 -0.52 -7.84
C ALA A 66 -2.82 0.90 -7.37
N ALA A 67 -3.71 1.55 -6.62
CA ALA A 67 -3.46 2.88 -6.06
C ALA A 67 -2.30 2.90 -5.07
N ILE A 68 -2.26 1.96 -4.11
CA ILE A 68 -1.12 1.84 -3.17
C ILE A 68 0.18 1.62 -3.93
N VAL A 69 0.18 0.67 -4.87
CA VAL A 69 1.37 0.30 -5.63
C VAL A 69 1.85 1.47 -6.48
N GLN A 70 0.94 2.18 -7.14
CA GLN A 70 1.28 3.35 -7.95
C GLN A 70 1.85 4.48 -7.10
N GLN A 71 1.22 4.78 -5.95
CA GLN A 71 1.71 5.81 -5.03
C GLN A 71 3.10 5.44 -4.48
N ALA A 72 3.29 4.18 -4.10
CA ALA A 72 4.57 3.70 -3.61
C ALA A 72 5.66 3.81 -4.69
N LYS A 73 5.34 3.48 -5.94
CA LYS A 73 6.26 3.66 -7.09
C LYS A 73 6.62 5.13 -7.28
N GLN A 74 5.65 6.04 -7.26
CA GLN A 74 5.90 7.48 -7.35
C GLN A 74 6.83 7.96 -6.25
N ILE A 75 6.57 7.58 -5.00
CA ILE A 75 7.43 7.97 -3.87
C ILE A 75 8.85 7.46 -4.07
N ILE A 76 9.04 6.21 -4.51
CA ILE A 76 10.37 5.66 -4.81
C ILE A 76 11.05 6.49 -5.91
N GLU A 77 10.32 6.84 -6.97
CA GLU A 77 10.87 7.61 -8.08
C GLU A 77 11.17 9.07 -7.75
N GLU A 78 10.42 9.69 -6.85
CA GLU A 78 10.62 11.11 -6.50
C GLU A 78 11.57 11.31 -5.31
N GLN A 79 11.59 10.37 -4.36
CA GLN A 79 12.33 10.53 -3.10
C GLN A 79 13.58 9.65 -3.02
N CYS A 80 13.68 8.57 -3.80
CA CYS A 80 14.77 7.59 -3.67
C CYS A 80 15.65 7.43 -4.92
N LEU A 81 15.16 7.80 -6.11
CA LEU A 81 15.89 7.73 -7.39
C LEU A 81 16.19 9.12 -7.94
#